data_AF-A0A484DNU8-F1
#
_entry.id   AF-A0A484DNU8-F1
#
_cell.length_a   1.000
_cell.length_b   1.000
_cell.length_c   1.000
_cell.angle_alpha   90.00
_cell.angle_beta   90.00
_cell.angle_gamma   90.00
#
_symmetry.space_group_name_H-M   'P 1'
#
loop_
_entity.id
_entity.type
_entity.pdbx_description
1 polymer ?
#
loop_
_entity_poly.entity_id
_entity_poly.type
_entity_poly.pdbx_seq_one_letter_code
_entity_poly.pdbx_strand_id
1 'polypeptide(L)'
;MEKFKAAMVLGAVGDALGYRKGRWEKCTSGKKIQEELASLGGLGAQKLDPDNWPLSDATLMHITTAEALVTDYWCLEDLYRELVRLYVEAMVSLQGRAPDPATVEGCVHLKPHNFLLAWHTPFNEKGSGFGAAAKAMCVGMRYWQPERLDSLVEVSIEIGRMTHNHPTGFLGSLTTALFASYAIQGKPFVTWGRELMKVLPRAEEFCRKTIRHMSEYQENWFYFEAKWQFYLEEREIDKEGQNKPSFPDRYDAEETDKLYKRWSSEGRAGRRGHDAPMIAYDALLAAGSDWAELCKRAMFHGGESEATGLIAGCLYGLMHGLSQVPPGLYQDLDKRERLEELGEKLYKSASAERPDSRKTGISPDASKLRKLVRDRNCHPVLRGILESLLHYLTQDLPKWTTRNRNPETPGSLKNIK
;
A
#
# COMPACT_ATOMS: atom_id res chain seq x y z
N MET A 1 15.37 -13.03 -10.95
CA MET A 1 14.59 -14.09 -10.29
C MET A 1 14.94 -14.26 -8.81
N GLU A 2 16.15 -14.73 -8.45
CA GLU A 2 16.50 -15.02 -7.04
C GLU A 2 16.26 -13.86 -6.06
N LYS A 3 16.60 -12.63 -6.45
CA LYS A 3 16.34 -11.43 -5.63
C LYS A 3 14.85 -11.17 -5.37
N PHE A 4 13.97 -11.55 -6.30
CA PHE A 4 12.52 -11.41 -6.09
C PHE A 4 12.00 -12.46 -5.10
N LYS A 5 12.51 -13.70 -5.19
CA LYS A 5 12.22 -14.75 -4.19
C LYS A 5 12.69 -14.31 -2.81
N ALA A 6 13.94 -13.84 -2.73
CA ALA A 6 14.53 -13.33 -1.50
C ALA A 6 13.73 -12.15 -0.92
N ALA A 7 13.22 -11.24 -1.75
CA ALA A 7 12.40 -10.13 -1.28
C ALA A 7 11.11 -10.58 -0.60
N MET A 8 10.35 -11.49 -1.22
CA MET A 8 9.13 -12.01 -0.62
C MET A 8 9.41 -12.75 0.69
N VAL A 9 10.45 -13.59 0.71
CA VAL A 9 10.85 -14.36 1.88
C VAL A 9 11.36 -13.44 3.00
N LEU A 10 12.30 -12.53 2.73
CA LEU A 10 12.88 -11.67 3.76
C LEU A 10 11.93 -10.59 4.27
N GLY A 11 10.94 -10.18 3.46
CA GLY A 11 9.82 -9.41 3.97
C GLY A 11 9.08 -10.18 5.06
N ALA A 12 8.70 -11.43 4.77
CA ALA A 12 8.03 -12.30 5.75
C ALA A 12 8.90 -12.63 6.98
N VAL A 13 10.22 -12.76 6.82
CA VAL A 13 11.17 -12.88 7.94
C VAL A 13 11.14 -11.63 8.82
N GLY A 14 11.20 -10.44 8.21
CA GLY A 14 11.18 -9.17 8.94
C GLY A 14 9.88 -8.97 9.71
N ASP A 15 8.76 -9.32 9.09
CA ASP A 15 7.44 -9.36 9.73
C ASP A 15 7.41 -10.29 10.95
N ALA A 16 7.77 -11.57 10.76
CA ALA A 16 7.76 -12.56 11.84
C ALA A 16 8.65 -12.13 13.02
N LEU A 17 9.84 -11.60 12.72
CA LEU A 17 10.77 -11.08 13.72
C LEU A 17 10.20 -9.90 14.48
N GLY A 18 9.59 -8.92 13.81
CA GLY A 18 9.00 -7.74 14.46
C GLY A 18 7.71 -8.07 15.23
N TYR A 19 6.95 -9.06 14.77
CA TYR A 19 5.66 -9.44 15.33
C TYR A 19 5.80 -10.31 16.59
N ARG A 20 6.55 -11.42 16.50
CA ARG A 20 6.69 -12.45 17.54
C ARG A 20 5.37 -12.81 18.23
N LYS A 21 4.40 -13.31 17.47
CA LYS A 21 3.04 -13.65 17.97
C LYS A 21 2.32 -12.49 18.66
N GLY A 22 2.58 -11.26 18.23
CA GLY A 22 2.05 -10.04 18.83
C GLY A 22 2.62 -9.71 20.23
N ARG A 23 3.66 -10.42 20.69
CA ARG A 23 4.32 -10.09 21.96
C ARG A 23 5.13 -8.81 21.84
N TRP A 24 5.89 -8.67 20.76
CA TRP A 24 6.78 -7.54 20.55
C TRP A 24 6.07 -6.33 19.94
N GLU A 25 5.10 -6.56 19.06
CA GLU A 25 4.13 -5.55 18.59
C GLU A 25 3.52 -4.74 19.76
N LYS A 26 3.15 -5.40 20.86
CA LYS A 26 2.55 -4.75 22.05
C LYS A 26 3.57 -4.13 23.00
N CYS A 27 4.87 -4.28 22.74
CA CYS A 27 5.94 -3.82 23.62
C CYS A 27 6.50 -2.47 23.14
N THR A 28 6.20 -1.39 23.86
CA THR A 28 6.60 -0.02 23.46
C THR A 28 8.06 0.34 23.80
N SER A 29 8.93 -0.66 23.99
CA SER A 29 10.32 -0.48 24.39
C SER A 29 11.24 -1.42 23.62
N GLY A 30 11.95 -0.86 22.64
CA GLY A 30 12.97 -1.55 21.85
C GLY A 30 14.05 -2.16 22.72
N LYS A 31 14.43 -1.50 23.82
CA LYS A 31 15.40 -2.03 24.80
C LYS A 31 14.93 -3.37 25.39
N LYS A 32 13.68 -3.45 25.86
CA LYS A 32 13.14 -4.70 26.41
C LYS A 32 13.07 -5.81 25.36
N ILE A 33 12.70 -5.45 24.12
CA ILE A 33 12.67 -6.40 22.99
C ILE A 33 14.07 -6.95 22.73
N GLN A 34 15.09 -6.09 22.68
CA GLN A 34 16.48 -6.49 22.43
C GLN A 34 17.08 -7.28 23.61
N GLU A 35 16.73 -6.95 24.85
CA GLU A 35 17.09 -7.74 26.04
C GLU A 35 16.46 -9.13 26.01
N GLU A 36 15.18 -9.25 25.64
CA GLU A 36 14.52 -10.55 25.45
C GLU A 36 15.19 -11.33 24.32
N LEU A 37 15.47 -10.71 23.17
CA LEU A 37 16.20 -11.34 22.06
C LEU A 37 17.56 -11.88 22.51
N ALA A 38 18.32 -11.11 23.31
CA ALA A 38 19.59 -11.55 23.86
C ALA A 38 19.43 -12.77 24.79
N SER A 39 18.39 -12.78 25.64
CA SER A 39 18.08 -13.93 26.52
C SER A 39 17.72 -15.21 25.76
N LEU A 40 17.32 -15.08 24.50
CA LEU A 40 16.99 -16.19 23.59
C LEU A 40 18.18 -16.63 22.72
N GLY A 41 19.39 -16.15 23.03
CA GLY A 41 20.61 -16.48 22.29
C GLY A 41 20.93 -15.54 21.13
N GLY A 42 20.19 -14.43 20.98
CA GLY A 42 20.42 -13.43 19.92
C GLY A 42 19.85 -13.85 18.55
N LEU A 43 19.98 -12.96 17.56
CA LEU A 43 19.39 -13.13 16.22
C LEU A 43 19.85 -14.42 15.53
N GLY A 44 21.15 -14.72 15.56
CA GLY A 44 21.72 -15.88 14.87
C GLY A 44 21.30 -17.24 15.43
N ALA A 45 20.78 -17.28 16.67
CA ALA A 45 20.27 -18.51 17.29
C ALA A 45 18.79 -18.78 16.99
N GLN A 46 18.06 -17.80 16.43
CA GLN A 46 16.63 -17.97 16.18
C GLN A 46 16.39 -18.92 15.00
N LYS A 47 15.35 -19.72 15.14
CA LYS A 47 14.76 -20.54 14.07
C LYS A 47 13.32 -20.10 13.91
N LEU A 48 12.98 -19.53 12.76
CA LEU A 48 11.62 -19.07 12.51
C LEU A 48 10.80 -20.23 11.98
N ASP A 49 9.84 -20.65 12.77
CA ASP A 49 8.89 -21.72 12.46
C ASP A 49 7.44 -21.20 12.66
N PRO A 50 6.44 -21.81 12.01
CA PRO A 50 5.06 -21.32 12.07
C PRO A 50 4.48 -21.34 13.50
N ASP A 51 4.93 -22.28 14.34
CA ASP A 51 4.42 -22.45 15.68
C ASP A 51 4.91 -21.35 16.60
N ASN A 52 6.15 -20.86 16.46
CA ASN A 52 6.80 -19.89 17.34
C ASN A 52 6.87 -18.47 16.77
N TRP A 53 6.93 -18.35 15.46
CA TRP A 53 7.12 -17.12 14.71
C TRP A 53 6.15 -17.03 13.53
N PRO A 54 4.83 -17.04 13.79
CA PRO A 54 3.84 -16.92 12.73
C PRO A 54 3.93 -15.54 12.07
N LEU A 55 3.57 -15.49 10.80
CA LEU A 55 3.42 -14.24 10.05
C LEU A 55 2.26 -13.42 10.61
N SER A 56 2.32 -12.09 10.54
CA SER A 56 1.23 -11.19 10.88
C SER A 56 0.21 -11.06 9.72
N ASP A 57 -0.84 -10.25 9.93
CA ASP A 57 -1.76 -9.85 8.86
C ASP A 57 -1.07 -9.04 7.75
N ALA A 58 -0.03 -8.27 8.08
CA ALA A 58 0.70 -7.45 7.12
C ALA A 58 1.32 -8.29 5.99
N THR A 59 1.99 -9.40 6.33
CA THR A 59 2.53 -10.33 5.31
C THR A 59 1.42 -11.03 4.54
N LEU A 60 0.32 -11.42 5.18
CA LEU A 60 -0.80 -12.06 4.49
C LEU A 60 -1.39 -11.12 3.44
N MET A 61 -1.58 -9.83 3.77
CA MET A 61 -2.03 -8.84 2.80
C MET A 61 -1.00 -8.59 1.69
N HIS A 62 0.31 -8.61 2.00
CA HIS A 62 1.36 -8.51 0.98
C HIS A 62 1.36 -9.70 0.01
N ILE A 63 1.17 -10.92 0.52
CA ILE A 63 0.95 -12.15 -0.28
C ILE A 63 -0.28 -11.96 -1.18
N THR A 64 -1.41 -11.52 -0.62
CA THR A 64 -2.65 -11.30 -1.37
C THR A 64 -2.48 -10.29 -2.50
N THR A 65 -1.76 -9.18 -2.27
CA THR A 65 -1.44 -8.23 -3.34
C THR A 65 -0.57 -8.88 -4.43
N ALA A 66 0.46 -9.63 -4.04
CA ALA A 66 1.33 -10.32 -4.98
C ALA A 66 0.57 -11.37 -5.82
N GLU A 67 -0.39 -12.08 -5.21
CA GLU A 67 -1.28 -13.02 -5.89
C GLU A 67 -2.10 -12.37 -6.99
N ALA A 68 -2.69 -11.20 -6.72
CA ALA A 68 -3.43 -10.45 -7.72
C ALA A 68 -2.53 -9.95 -8.86
N LEU A 69 -1.32 -9.49 -8.54
CA LEU A 69 -0.39 -8.94 -9.55
C LEU A 69 0.18 -9.99 -10.52
N VAL A 70 0.06 -11.27 -10.17
CA VAL A 70 0.51 -12.40 -11.00
C VAL A 70 -0.62 -13.14 -11.69
N THR A 71 -1.88 -12.69 -11.55
CA THR A 71 -2.98 -13.22 -12.37
C THR A 71 -2.89 -12.70 -13.80
N ASP A 72 -3.54 -13.42 -14.71
CA ASP A 72 -3.73 -12.93 -16.07
C ASP A 72 -4.84 -11.86 -16.07
N TYR A 73 -4.48 -10.63 -16.44
CA TYR A 73 -5.42 -9.53 -16.59
C TYR A 73 -5.14 -8.78 -17.90
N TRP A 74 -6.20 -8.34 -18.59
CA TRP A 74 -6.07 -7.66 -19.90
C TRP A 74 -5.88 -6.16 -19.74
N CYS A 75 -6.45 -5.58 -18.67
CA CYS A 75 -6.31 -4.18 -18.32
C CYS A 75 -6.23 -3.98 -16.80
N LEU A 76 -5.92 -2.76 -16.35
CA LEU A 76 -5.81 -2.47 -14.92
C LEU A 76 -7.15 -2.63 -14.17
N GLU A 77 -8.29 -2.43 -14.84
CA GLU A 77 -9.59 -2.65 -14.21
C GLU A 77 -9.84 -4.13 -13.87
N ASP A 78 -9.35 -5.06 -14.70
CA ASP A 78 -9.38 -6.49 -14.39
C ASP A 78 -8.55 -6.79 -13.13
N LEU A 79 -7.33 -6.25 -13.07
CA LEU A 79 -6.47 -6.35 -11.89
C LEU A 79 -7.16 -5.78 -10.64
N TYR A 80 -7.80 -4.61 -10.74
CA TYR A 80 -8.47 -4.00 -9.59
C TYR A 80 -9.69 -4.78 -9.11
N ARG A 81 -10.45 -5.41 -10.03
CA ARG A 81 -11.53 -6.33 -9.65
C ARG A 81 -11.00 -7.56 -8.94
N GLU A 82 -9.88 -8.11 -9.41
CA GLU A 82 -9.25 -9.27 -8.78
C GLU A 82 -8.68 -8.93 -7.39
N LEU A 83 -8.05 -7.77 -7.23
CA LEU A 83 -7.63 -7.24 -5.94
C LEU A 83 -8.80 -7.10 -4.96
N VAL A 84 -9.95 -6.59 -5.42
CA VAL A 84 -11.18 -6.50 -4.61
C VAL A 84 -11.62 -7.88 -4.13
N ARG A 85 -11.70 -8.85 -5.06
CA ARG A 85 -12.10 -10.22 -4.74
C ARG A 85 -11.17 -10.83 -3.68
N LEU A 86 -9.87 -10.74 -3.91
CA LEU A 86 -8.84 -11.31 -3.05
C LEU A 86 -8.75 -10.61 -1.68
N TYR A 87 -8.87 -9.28 -1.60
CA TYR A 87 -8.89 -8.58 -0.32
C TYR A 87 -10.11 -8.91 0.52
N VAL A 88 -11.28 -9.06 -0.08
CA VAL A 88 -12.49 -9.49 0.65
C VAL A 88 -12.33 -10.94 1.14
N GLU A 89 -11.79 -11.84 0.31
CA GLU A 89 -11.51 -13.22 0.69
C GLU A 89 -10.47 -13.32 1.81
N ALA A 90 -9.42 -12.49 1.78
CA ALA A 90 -8.40 -12.43 2.81
C ALA A 90 -8.97 -12.12 4.20
N MET A 91 -10.09 -11.39 4.30
CA MET A 91 -10.73 -11.11 5.60
C MET A 91 -11.15 -12.37 6.36
N VAL A 92 -11.45 -13.46 5.65
CA VAL A 92 -11.72 -14.77 6.28
C VAL A 92 -10.44 -15.33 6.90
N SER A 93 -9.31 -15.21 6.20
CA SER A 93 -8.00 -15.70 6.65
C SER A 93 -7.38 -14.85 7.76
N LEU A 94 -7.86 -13.61 7.95
CA LEU A 94 -7.44 -12.73 9.05
C LEU A 94 -8.25 -12.96 10.34
N GLN A 95 -9.30 -13.78 10.32
CA GLN A 95 -10.06 -14.11 11.53
C GLN A 95 -9.16 -14.77 12.59
N GLY A 96 -9.28 -14.30 13.84
CA GLY A 96 -8.44 -14.77 14.95
C GLY A 96 -7.09 -14.09 15.09
N ARG A 97 -6.74 -13.18 14.16
CA ARG A 97 -5.59 -12.26 14.27
C ARG A 97 -6.10 -10.88 14.75
N ALA A 98 -5.19 -9.98 15.11
CA ALA A 98 -5.51 -8.59 15.41
C ALA A 98 -5.13 -7.70 14.20
N PRO A 99 -5.91 -7.71 13.11
CA PRO A 99 -5.54 -6.97 11.91
C PRO A 99 -5.61 -5.46 12.12
N ASP A 100 -4.88 -4.71 11.29
CA ASP A 100 -5.01 -3.26 11.23
C ASP A 100 -6.49 -2.86 11.00
N PRO A 101 -7.10 -2.06 11.90
CA PRO A 101 -8.50 -1.67 11.79
C PRO A 101 -8.83 -0.94 10.48
N ALA A 102 -7.89 -0.15 9.94
CA ALA A 102 -8.10 0.57 8.68
C ALA A 102 -8.18 -0.38 7.49
N THR A 103 -7.43 -1.48 7.51
CA THR A 103 -7.52 -2.55 6.51
C THR A 103 -8.91 -3.20 6.52
N VAL A 104 -9.42 -3.59 7.69
CA VAL A 104 -10.73 -4.25 7.81
C VAL A 104 -11.87 -3.31 7.41
N GLU A 105 -11.89 -2.09 7.93
CA GLU A 105 -12.90 -1.07 7.60
C GLU A 105 -12.90 -0.76 6.10
N GLY A 106 -11.72 -0.61 5.52
CA GLY A 106 -11.55 -0.40 4.09
C GLY A 106 -12.16 -1.52 3.24
N CYS A 107 -11.91 -2.78 3.63
CA CYS A 107 -12.46 -3.95 2.93
C CYS A 107 -13.99 -4.02 2.97
N VAL A 108 -14.66 -3.50 4.01
CA VAL A 108 -16.12 -3.42 4.09
C VAL A 108 -16.72 -2.55 2.98
N HIS A 109 -15.99 -1.55 2.51
CA HIS A 109 -16.44 -0.65 1.45
C HIS A 109 -16.19 -1.16 0.03
N LEU A 110 -15.43 -2.25 -0.12
CA LEU A 110 -15.19 -2.89 -1.41
C LEU A 110 -16.43 -3.63 -1.90
N LYS A 111 -16.61 -3.68 -3.23
CA LYS A 111 -17.86 -4.16 -3.84
C LYS A 111 -17.56 -5.32 -4.80
N PRO A 112 -17.30 -6.54 -4.32
CA PRO A 112 -16.87 -7.67 -5.17
C PRO A 112 -17.92 -8.10 -6.20
N HIS A 113 -19.19 -7.75 -6.00
CA HIS A 113 -20.28 -8.03 -6.93
C HIS A 113 -20.57 -6.89 -7.92
N ASN A 114 -19.81 -5.79 -7.86
CA ASN A 114 -19.95 -4.69 -8.80
C ASN A 114 -18.86 -4.77 -9.87
N PHE A 115 -19.22 -4.52 -11.13
CA PHE A 115 -18.27 -4.54 -12.24
C PHE A 115 -17.54 -3.20 -12.42
N LEU A 116 -18.21 -2.09 -12.09
CA LEU A 116 -17.70 -0.73 -12.26
C LEU A 116 -17.23 -0.17 -10.92
N LEU A 117 -15.96 0.24 -10.86
CA LEU A 117 -15.39 0.95 -9.71
C LEU A 117 -15.55 0.18 -8.39
N ALA A 118 -15.42 -1.15 -8.46
CA ALA A 118 -15.55 -2.06 -7.32
C ALA A 118 -14.57 -1.75 -6.19
N TRP A 119 -13.43 -1.14 -6.55
CA TRP A 119 -12.30 -0.79 -5.69
C TRP A 119 -12.35 0.64 -5.13
N HIS A 120 -13.28 1.47 -5.59
CA HIS A 120 -13.41 2.84 -5.10
C HIS A 120 -14.08 2.87 -3.73
N THR A 121 -13.34 3.39 -2.74
CA THR A 121 -13.81 3.63 -1.38
C THR A 121 -13.95 5.15 -1.13
N PRO A 122 -14.79 5.57 -0.18
CA PRO A 122 -14.85 6.98 0.23
C PRO A 122 -13.54 7.42 0.89
N PHE A 123 -13.32 8.73 1.01
CA PHE A 123 -12.25 9.25 1.87
C PHE A 123 -12.45 8.73 3.31
N ASN A 124 -11.36 8.34 3.98
CA ASN A 124 -11.41 7.86 5.36
C ASN A 124 -10.33 8.57 6.20
N GLU A 125 -10.74 9.41 7.14
CA GLU A 125 -9.84 10.09 8.09
C GLU A 125 -8.96 9.10 8.89
N LYS A 126 -9.47 7.90 9.16
CA LYS A 126 -8.72 6.84 9.86
C LYS A 126 -7.83 6.02 8.92
N GLY A 127 -7.95 6.20 7.61
CA GLY A 127 -7.25 5.45 6.57
C GLY A 127 -5.76 5.77 6.43
N SER A 128 -5.12 6.40 7.41
CA SER A 128 -3.71 6.80 7.36
C SER A 128 -2.72 5.73 7.85
N GLY A 129 -3.22 4.55 8.23
CA GLY A 129 -2.43 3.42 8.74
C GLY A 129 -1.35 2.90 7.78
N PHE A 130 -0.42 2.11 8.31
CA PHE A 130 0.69 1.53 7.55
C PHE A 130 0.26 0.40 6.60
N GLY A 131 -0.95 -0.17 6.76
CA GLY A 131 -1.38 -1.37 6.03
C GLY A 131 -1.36 -1.23 4.52
N ALA A 132 -1.48 -0.01 3.99
CA ALA A 132 -1.26 0.29 2.58
C ALA A 132 0.21 0.19 2.16
N ALA A 133 1.14 0.71 2.96
CA ALA A 133 2.58 0.63 2.71
C ALA A 133 3.09 -0.81 2.78
N ALA A 134 2.68 -1.55 3.82
CA ALA A 134 3.14 -2.91 4.09
C ALA A 134 2.81 -3.93 2.99
N LYS A 135 1.83 -3.65 2.12
CA LYS A 135 1.36 -4.60 1.09
C LYS A 135 1.71 -4.21 -0.35
N ALA A 136 2.51 -3.17 -0.57
CA ALA A 136 2.70 -2.57 -1.89
C ALA A 136 4.09 -2.76 -2.52
N MET A 137 5.09 -3.32 -1.81
CA MET A 137 6.43 -3.55 -2.39
C MET A 137 6.39 -4.39 -3.66
N CYS A 138 5.52 -5.42 -3.72
CA CYS A 138 5.32 -6.25 -4.90
C CYS A 138 4.82 -5.50 -6.14
N VAL A 139 4.17 -4.34 -5.99
CA VAL A 139 3.81 -3.43 -7.11
C VAL A 139 5.08 -2.88 -7.75
N GLY A 140 6.05 -2.47 -6.92
CA GLY A 140 7.36 -2.04 -7.35
C GLY A 140 8.13 -3.15 -8.05
N MET A 141 8.01 -4.38 -7.56
CA MET A 141 8.58 -5.57 -8.22
C MET A 141 7.94 -5.83 -9.58
N ARG A 142 6.65 -5.57 -9.72
CA ARG A 142 5.88 -5.79 -10.95
C ARG A 142 6.12 -4.75 -12.04
N TYR A 143 6.30 -3.48 -11.65
CA TYR A 143 6.43 -2.32 -12.54
C TYR A 143 7.74 -1.57 -12.31
N TRP A 144 8.85 -2.31 -12.18
CA TRP A 144 10.12 -1.76 -11.73
C TRP A 144 10.84 -0.90 -12.77
N GLN A 145 10.53 -1.06 -14.07
CA GLN A 145 11.23 -0.37 -15.16
C GLN A 145 10.92 1.14 -15.15
N PRO A 146 11.89 2.03 -15.45
CA PRO A 146 11.65 3.48 -15.49
C PRO A 146 10.49 3.90 -16.39
N GLU A 147 10.30 3.23 -17.53
CA GLU A 147 9.23 3.51 -18.49
C GLU A 147 7.84 3.14 -17.96
N ARG A 148 7.77 2.33 -16.89
CA ARG A 148 6.54 1.87 -16.25
C ARG A 148 6.14 2.72 -15.05
N LEU A 149 6.84 3.82 -14.76
CA LEU A 149 6.60 4.67 -13.58
C LEU A 149 5.13 5.13 -13.44
N ASP A 150 4.42 5.45 -14.52
CA ASP A 150 2.98 5.81 -14.42
C ASP A 150 2.13 4.64 -13.90
N SER A 151 2.41 3.41 -14.34
CA SER A 151 1.69 2.22 -13.87
C SER A 151 2.05 1.93 -12.42
N LEU A 152 3.31 2.13 -12.03
CA LEU A 152 3.71 2.01 -10.64
C LEU A 152 2.93 3.02 -9.79
N VAL A 153 2.88 4.29 -10.19
CA VAL A 153 2.15 5.35 -9.48
C VAL A 153 0.66 5.01 -9.41
N GLU A 154 0.01 4.77 -10.54
CA GLU A 154 -1.42 4.47 -10.61
C GLU A 154 -1.78 3.24 -9.77
N VAL A 155 -1.09 2.11 -9.97
CA VAL A 155 -1.44 0.84 -9.30
C VAL A 155 -1.15 0.89 -7.81
N SER A 156 -0.03 1.50 -7.39
CA SER A 156 0.28 1.63 -5.95
C SER A 156 -0.71 2.56 -5.23
N ILE A 157 -1.12 3.66 -5.87
CA ILE A 157 -2.13 4.58 -5.30
C ILE A 157 -3.48 3.88 -5.20
N GLU A 158 -3.96 3.21 -6.26
CA GLU A 158 -5.24 2.49 -6.22
C GLU A 158 -5.25 1.36 -5.19
N ILE A 159 -4.19 0.54 -5.11
CA ILE A 159 -4.03 -0.49 -4.08
C ILE A 159 -4.07 0.08 -2.66
N GLY A 160 -3.42 1.23 -2.45
CA GLY A 160 -3.48 1.94 -1.17
C GLY A 160 -4.91 2.37 -0.86
N ARG A 161 -5.54 3.10 -1.80
CA ARG A 161 -6.87 3.69 -1.64
C ARG A 161 -7.98 2.66 -1.41
N MET A 162 -7.84 1.45 -1.94
CA MET A 162 -8.79 0.35 -1.67
C MET A 162 -9.07 0.12 -0.18
N THR A 163 -8.13 0.44 0.70
CA THR A 163 -8.32 0.28 2.16
C THR A 163 -7.96 1.52 2.97
N HIS A 164 -7.04 2.33 2.47
CA HIS A 164 -6.43 3.47 3.12
C HIS A 164 -6.61 4.71 2.24
N ASN A 165 -7.86 5.10 2.00
CA ASN A 165 -8.16 6.26 1.18
C ASN A 165 -7.93 7.57 1.96
N HIS A 166 -6.67 7.79 2.29
CA HIS A 166 -6.11 8.93 2.99
C HIS A 166 -4.67 9.14 2.45
N PRO A 167 -4.25 10.37 2.11
CA PRO A 167 -2.92 10.62 1.53
C PRO A 167 -1.78 10.00 2.30
N THR A 168 -1.74 10.18 3.63
CA THR A 168 -0.71 9.56 4.49
C THR A 168 -0.63 8.03 4.32
N GLY A 169 -1.74 7.34 4.09
CA GLY A 169 -1.79 5.89 3.89
C GLY A 169 -1.36 5.49 2.49
N PHE A 170 -2.08 5.94 1.45
CA PHE A 170 -1.80 5.51 0.08
C PHE A 170 -0.48 6.07 -0.50
N LEU A 171 0.03 7.19 0.00
CA LEU A 171 1.38 7.65 -0.38
C LEU A 171 2.46 6.75 0.23
N GLY A 172 2.20 6.11 1.37
CA GLY A 172 3.05 5.03 1.89
C GLY A 172 3.10 3.80 0.98
N SER A 173 1.96 3.44 0.36
CA SER A 173 1.90 2.41 -0.69
C SER A 173 2.77 2.80 -1.89
N LEU A 174 2.66 4.04 -2.36
CA LEU A 174 3.53 4.57 -3.41
C LEU A 174 5.01 4.50 -3.02
N THR A 175 5.38 4.94 -1.82
CA THR A 175 6.78 4.95 -1.36
C THR A 175 7.40 3.57 -1.37
N THR A 176 6.73 2.57 -0.80
CA THR A 176 7.27 1.20 -0.72
C THR A 176 7.36 0.54 -2.09
N ALA A 177 6.38 0.74 -2.96
CA ALA A 177 6.44 0.31 -4.36
C ALA A 177 7.60 0.98 -5.10
N LEU A 178 7.76 2.30 -4.93
CA LEU A 178 8.82 3.07 -5.58
C LEU A 178 10.20 2.61 -5.11
N PHE A 179 10.40 2.42 -3.81
CA PHE A 179 11.66 1.95 -3.25
C PHE A 179 11.99 0.53 -3.70
N ALA A 180 11.00 -0.36 -3.81
CA ALA A 180 11.21 -1.68 -4.38
C ALA A 180 11.65 -1.61 -5.85
N SER A 181 11.08 -0.70 -6.64
CA SER A 181 11.55 -0.48 -8.02
C SER A 181 13.00 0.03 -8.07
N TYR A 182 13.37 0.93 -7.17
CA TYR A 182 14.72 1.49 -7.08
C TYR A 182 15.75 0.44 -6.65
N ALA A 183 15.37 -0.44 -5.73
CA ALA A 183 16.18 -1.58 -5.31
C ALA A 183 16.50 -2.51 -6.50
N ILE A 184 15.51 -2.82 -7.33
CA ILE A 184 15.69 -3.67 -8.52
C ILE A 184 16.56 -2.96 -9.57
N GLN A 185 16.38 -1.65 -9.74
CA GLN A 185 17.22 -0.82 -10.62
C GLN A 185 18.65 -0.64 -10.10
N GLY A 186 18.96 -1.07 -8.86
CA GLY A 186 20.27 -0.90 -8.26
C GLY A 186 20.61 0.55 -7.88
N LYS A 187 19.60 1.41 -7.70
CA LYS A 187 19.82 2.80 -7.27
C LYS A 187 20.39 2.82 -5.84
N PRO A 188 21.40 3.66 -5.53
CA PRO A 188 21.92 3.78 -4.17
C PRO A 188 20.85 4.25 -3.19
N PHE A 189 20.78 3.66 -2.00
CA PHE A 189 19.77 3.98 -0.98
C PHE A 189 19.62 5.49 -0.77
N VAL A 190 20.74 6.21 -0.59
CA VAL A 190 20.80 7.66 -0.32
C VAL A 190 20.01 8.54 -1.30
N THR A 191 19.70 8.02 -2.50
CA THR A 191 18.94 8.74 -3.53
C THR A 191 17.43 8.59 -3.40
N TRP A 192 16.94 7.53 -2.75
CA TRP A 192 15.55 7.10 -2.89
C TRP A 192 14.56 8.13 -2.35
N GLY A 193 14.87 8.73 -1.20
CA GLY A 193 14.01 9.73 -0.57
C GLY A 193 13.83 11.00 -1.41
N ARG A 194 14.92 11.58 -1.94
CA ARG A 194 14.82 12.75 -2.82
C ARG A 194 14.16 12.42 -4.17
N GLU A 195 14.32 11.20 -4.66
CA GLU A 195 13.62 10.73 -5.85
C GLU A 195 12.11 10.53 -5.61
N LEU A 196 11.70 10.08 -4.42
CA LEU A 196 10.29 10.06 -3.99
C LEU A 196 9.70 11.47 -4.09
N MET A 197 10.37 12.49 -3.55
CA MET A 197 9.89 13.88 -3.60
C MET A 197 9.64 14.37 -5.03
N LYS A 198 10.44 13.92 -6.00
CA LYS A 198 10.25 14.23 -7.44
C LYS A 198 9.05 13.51 -8.07
N VAL A 199 8.64 12.37 -7.51
CA VAL A 199 7.52 11.56 -8.01
C VAL A 199 6.17 12.02 -7.42
N LEU A 200 6.15 12.64 -6.24
CA LEU A 200 4.90 13.08 -5.59
C LEU A 200 4.02 13.98 -6.47
N PRO A 201 4.53 14.99 -7.22
CA PRO A 201 3.70 15.80 -8.11
C PRO A 201 2.96 14.98 -9.18
N ARG A 202 3.59 13.89 -9.65
CA ARG A 202 2.97 12.97 -10.62
C ARG A 202 1.83 12.16 -9.99
N ALA A 203 2.02 11.72 -8.74
CA ALA A 203 0.97 11.07 -7.97
C ALA A 203 -0.20 12.02 -7.70
N GLU A 204 0.08 13.29 -7.42
CA GLU A 204 -0.95 14.31 -7.23
C GLU A 204 -1.75 14.53 -8.51
N GLU A 205 -1.07 14.61 -9.67
CA GLU A 205 -1.74 14.73 -10.97
C GLU A 205 -2.66 13.54 -11.27
N PHE A 206 -2.21 12.31 -10.98
CA PHE A 206 -3.06 11.13 -11.07
C PHE A 206 -4.28 11.24 -10.16
N CYS A 207 -4.08 11.59 -8.89
CA CYS A 207 -5.15 11.77 -7.90
C CYS A 207 -6.15 12.85 -8.34
N ARG A 208 -5.70 13.98 -8.87
CA ARG A 208 -6.58 15.05 -9.39
C ARG A 208 -7.50 14.58 -10.53
N LYS A 209 -7.08 13.56 -11.30
CA LYS A 209 -7.89 12.99 -12.38
C LYS A 209 -8.92 11.97 -11.88
N THR A 210 -8.65 11.30 -10.76
CA THR A 210 -9.45 10.16 -10.27
C THR A 210 -10.27 10.47 -9.01
N ILE A 211 -9.92 11.52 -8.25
CA ILE A 211 -10.60 11.97 -7.03
C ILE A 211 -11.43 13.22 -7.33
N ARG A 212 -12.72 13.17 -6.99
CA ARG A 212 -13.67 14.27 -7.24
C ARG A 212 -13.46 15.47 -6.31
N HIS A 213 -13.22 15.22 -5.02
CA HIS A 213 -13.14 16.24 -3.98
C HIS A 213 -11.72 16.30 -3.39
N MET A 214 -10.75 16.74 -4.21
CA MET A 214 -9.33 16.80 -3.79
C MET A 214 -9.08 17.72 -2.59
N SER A 215 -9.98 18.66 -2.29
CA SER A 215 -9.86 19.53 -1.10
C SER A 215 -9.78 18.75 0.21
N GLU A 216 -10.47 17.60 0.32
CA GLU A 216 -10.43 16.73 1.52
C GLU A 216 -9.05 16.09 1.73
N TYR A 217 -8.23 16.02 0.67
CA TYR A 217 -6.95 15.33 0.66
C TYR A 217 -5.79 16.31 0.87
N GLN A 218 -5.98 17.60 0.63
CA GLN A 218 -4.88 18.56 0.48
C GLN A 218 -4.03 18.73 1.76
N GLU A 219 -4.65 18.85 2.93
CA GLU A 219 -3.92 18.99 4.20
C GLU A 219 -3.07 17.75 4.51
N ASN A 220 -3.67 16.58 4.36
CA ASN A 220 -3.02 15.29 4.63
C ASN A 220 -1.93 14.95 3.60
N TRP A 221 -2.06 15.46 2.38
CA TRP A 221 -1.02 15.40 1.36
C TRP A 221 0.20 16.22 1.77
N PHE A 222 -0.02 17.49 2.13
CA PHE A 222 1.04 18.37 2.62
C PHE A 222 1.71 17.82 3.87
N TYR A 223 0.95 17.20 4.79
CA TYR A 223 1.51 16.52 5.95
C TYR A 223 2.53 15.45 5.57
N PHE A 224 2.21 14.59 4.60
CA PHE A 224 3.12 13.54 4.14
C PHE A 224 4.39 14.14 3.52
N GLU A 225 4.24 15.11 2.62
CA GLU A 225 5.36 15.81 1.97
C GLU A 225 6.29 16.46 2.98
N ALA A 226 5.73 17.23 3.93
CA ALA A 226 6.51 17.93 4.95
C ALA A 226 7.27 16.94 5.85
N LYS A 227 6.64 15.83 6.27
CA LYS A 227 7.29 14.81 7.09
C LYS A 227 8.49 14.17 6.37
N TRP A 228 8.35 13.85 5.09
CA TRP A 228 9.46 13.32 4.30
C TRP A 228 10.55 14.36 4.06
N GLN A 229 10.19 15.60 3.74
CA GLN A 229 11.17 16.68 3.57
C GLN A 229 12.01 16.89 4.84
N PHE A 230 11.37 17.01 6.01
CA PHE A 230 12.09 17.17 7.28
C PHE A 230 13.00 15.99 7.61
N TYR A 231 12.56 14.76 7.33
CA TYR A 231 13.40 13.59 7.53
C TYR A 231 14.65 13.61 6.63
N LEU A 232 14.51 13.97 5.35
CA LEU A 232 15.62 14.02 4.42
C LEU A 232 16.62 15.13 4.77
N GLU A 233 16.12 16.27 5.25
CA GLU A 233 16.95 17.35 5.80
C GLU A 233 17.69 16.91 7.07
N GLU A 234 17.02 16.24 8.00
CA GLU A 234 17.63 15.70 9.23
C GLU A 234 18.75 14.69 8.92
N ARG A 235 18.61 13.93 7.83
CA ARG A 235 19.63 12.98 7.35
C ARG A 235 20.65 13.59 6.40
N GLU A 236 20.52 14.87 6.06
CA GLU A 236 21.38 15.57 5.10
C GLU A 236 21.45 14.86 3.73
N ILE A 237 20.30 14.42 3.20
CA ILE A 237 20.19 13.73 1.89
C ILE A 237 19.07 14.31 1.00
N ASP A 238 18.60 15.53 1.29
CA ASP A 238 17.54 16.22 0.55
C ASP A 238 18.01 16.75 -0.82
N LYS A 239 19.31 17.02 -1.00
CA LYS A 239 19.87 17.66 -2.20
C LYS A 239 20.73 16.72 -3.04
N GLU A 240 20.88 17.06 -4.32
CA GLU A 240 21.86 16.39 -5.19
C GLU A 240 23.29 16.61 -4.68
N GLY A 241 24.11 15.58 -4.75
CA GLY A 241 25.49 15.58 -4.23
C GLY A 241 25.62 15.19 -2.76
N GLN A 242 24.53 15.26 -1.98
CA GLN A 242 24.49 14.69 -0.63
C GLN A 242 24.31 13.17 -0.70
N ASN A 243 25.41 12.43 -0.56
CA ASN A 243 25.45 10.97 -0.71
C ASN A 243 25.95 10.24 0.55
N LYS A 244 26.08 10.96 1.67
CA LYS A 244 26.46 10.38 2.96
C LYS A 244 25.43 10.82 4.01
N PRO A 245 24.54 9.92 4.46
CA PRO A 245 23.54 10.28 5.45
C PRO A 245 24.21 10.57 6.80
N SER A 246 23.70 11.59 7.49
CA SER A 246 24.10 11.94 8.84
C SER A 246 23.31 11.13 9.86
N PHE A 247 23.99 10.49 10.80
CA PHE A 247 23.37 9.75 11.90
C PHE A 247 23.89 10.27 13.24
N PRO A 248 23.05 10.30 14.30
CA PRO A 248 23.50 10.60 15.65
C PRO A 248 24.61 9.65 16.13
N ASP A 249 25.57 10.16 16.90
CA ASP A 249 26.69 9.36 17.46
C ASP A 249 26.20 8.21 18.35
N ARG A 250 25.08 8.42 19.05
CA ARG A 250 24.44 7.43 19.93
C ARG A 250 23.15 6.92 19.30
N TYR A 251 23.12 5.62 18.97
CA TYR A 251 21.99 4.94 18.33
C TYR A 251 21.70 3.59 19.01
N ASP A 252 21.59 3.63 20.34
CA ASP A 252 21.10 2.48 21.11
C ASP A 252 19.56 2.40 21.05
N ALA A 253 19.00 1.29 21.54
CA ALA A 253 17.57 1.02 21.45
C ALA A 253 16.68 2.12 22.07
N GLU A 254 17.15 2.82 23.12
CA GLU A 254 16.38 3.90 23.75
C GLU A 254 16.39 5.17 22.90
N GLU A 255 17.55 5.53 22.34
CA GLU A 255 17.66 6.69 21.45
C GLU A 255 16.94 6.44 20.11
N THR A 256 17.00 5.22 19.58
CA THR A 256 16.25 4.81 18.38
C THR A 256 14.74 4.95 18.61
N ASP A 257 14.21 4.45 19.73
CA ASP A 257 12.79 4.61 20.07
C ASP A 257 12.37 6.08 20.20
N LYS A 258 13.20 6.92 20.83
CA LYS A 258 12.93 8.36 20.95
C LYS A 258 12.88 9.02 19.58
N LEU A 259 13.85 8.71 18.72
CA LEU A 259 13.94 9.24 17.38
C LEU A 259 12.72 8.84 16.55
N TYR A 260 12.35 7.57 16.52
CA TYR A 260 11.20 7.11 15.73
C TYR A 260 9.88 7.73 16.21
N LYS A 261 9.73 7.96 17.51
CA LYS A 261 8.58 8.69 18.07
C LYS A 261 8.50 10.13 17.55
N ARG A 262 9.63 10.80 17.26
CA ARG A 262 9.62 12.17 16.69
C ARG A 262 9.06 12.21 15.26
N TRP A 263 9.34 11.18 14.46
CA TRP A 263 8.81 11.10 13.10
C TRP A 263 7.35 10.68 13.06
N SER A 264 6.93 9.88 14.04
CA SER A 264 5.58 9.33 14.14
C SER A 264 4.47 10.37 14.29
N SER A 265 3.23 9.92 14.09
CA SER A 265 2.05 10.59 14.61
C SER A 265 1.60 9.92 15.92
N GLU A 266 1.03 10.69 16.84
CA GLU A 266 0.51 10.19 18.13
C GLU A 266 1.54 9.42 19.00
N GLY A 267 2.84 9.59 18.74
CA GLY A 267 3.92 8.93 19.49
C GLY A 267 4.03 7.43 19.26
N ARG A 268 3.45 6.89 18.17
CA ARG A 268 3.53 5.46 17.80
C ARG A 268 4.28 5.30 16.48
N ALA A 269 5.56 4.99 16.59
CA ALA A 269 6.46 4.80 15.47
C ALA A 269 6.02 3.66 14.54
N GLY A 270 6.04 3.93 13.22
CA GLY A 270 5.74 2.94 12.18
C GLY A 270 4.25 2.70 11.97
N ARG A 271 3.38 3.44 12.66
CA ARG A 271 1.93 3.19 12.63
C ARG A 271 1.22 3.73 11.40
N ARG A 272 1.83 4.67 10.69
CA ARG A 272 1.21 5.35 9.55
C ARG A 272 1.98 5.07 8.27
N GLY A 273 1.32 5.35 7.15
CA GLY A 273 1.95 5.18 5.83
C GLY A 273 3.13 6.13 5.57
N HIS A 274 3.32 7.22 6.34
CA HIS A 274 4.51 8.06 6.19
C HIS A 274 5.73 7.52 6.92
N ASP A 275 5.58 7.01 8.16
CA ASP A 275 6.71 6.66 9.02
C ASP A 275 7.12 5.19 8.94
N ALA A 276 6.21 4.26 8.62
CA ALA A 276 6.59 2.86 8.39
C ALA A 276 7.68 2.70 7.30
N PRO A 277 7.48 3.21 6.06
CA PRO A 277 8.54 3.19 5.05
C PRO A 277 9.75 4.05 5.41
N MET A 278 9.58 5.14 6.16
CA MET A 278 10.68 6.03 6.57
C MET A 278 11.63 5.33 7.55
N ILE A 279 11.10 4.63 8.55
CA ILE A 279 11.89 3.85 9.51
C ILE A 279 12.60 2.69 8.80
N ALA A 280 11.90 1.98 7.91
CA ALA A 280 12.51 0.93 7.10
C ALA A 280 13.66 1.45 6.23
N TYR A 281 13.48 2.63 5.63
CA TYR A 281 14.50 3.29 4.81
C TYR A 281 15.69 3.78 5.64
N ASP A 282 15.43 4.37 6.82
CA ASP A 282 16.47 4.77 7.77
C ASP A 282 17.34 3.58 8.21
N ALA A 283 16.71 2.43 8.47
CA ALA A 283 17.40 1.20 8.82
C ALA A 283 18.30 0.71 7.67
N LEU A 284 17.80 0.73 6.42
CA LEU A 284 18.59 0.36 5.23
C LEU A 284 19.79 1.29 5.01
N LEU A 285 19.60 2.61 5.16
CA LEU A 285 20.66 3.60 5.02
C LEU A 285 21.80 3.37 6.01
N ALA A 286 21.48 2.99 7.25
CA ALA A 286 22.47 2.73 8.27
C ALA A 286 23.13 1.36 8.15
N ALA A 287 22.33 0.32 7.87
CA ALA A 287 22.79 -1.05 7.87
C ALA A 287 23.60 -1.41 6.61
N GLY A 288 23.29 -0.80 5.47
CA GLY A 288 23.85 -1.23 4.19
C GLY A 288 23.57 -2.72 3.95
N SER A 289 24.63 -3.52 3.83
CA SER A 289 24.51 -4.98 3.68
C SER A 289 24.47 -5.76 4.99
N ASP A 290 24.55 -5.13 6.16
CA ASP A 290 24.52 -5.82 7.46
C ASP A 290 23.08 -6.19 7.86
N TRP A 291 22.73 -7.47 7.75
CA TRP A 291 21.40 -7.96 8.12
C TRP A 291 21.09 -7.79 9.61
N ALA A 292 22.07 -7.96 10.50
CA ALA A 292 21.85 -7.87 11.93
C ALA A 292 21.58 -6.42 12.36
N GLU A 293 22.32 -5.46 11.80
CA GLU A 293 22.06 -4.04 12.04
C GLU A 293 20.71 -3.60 11.45
N LEU A 294 20.32 -4.14 10.28
CA LEU A 294 18.98 -3.90 9.73
C LEU A 294 17.90 -4.39 10.69
N CYS A 295 18.02 -5.62 11.21
CA CYS A 295 17.04 -6.17 12.14
C CYS A 295 16.95 -5.36 13.43
N LYS A 296 18.11 -4.98 13.99
CA LYS A 296 18.18 -4.16 15.20
C LYS A 296 17.42 -2.84 15.06
N ARG A 297 17.47 -2.22 13.88
CA ARG A 297 16.83 -0.92 13.61
C ARG A 297 15.38 -1.05 13.17
N ALA A 298 15.07 -1.97 12.25
CA ALA A 298 13.75 -2.07 11.65
C ALA A 298 12.81 -3.05 12.35
N MET A 299 13.31 -4.05 13.07
CA MET A 299 12.48 -5.15 13.59
C MET A 299 12.45 -5.20 15.13
N PHE A 300 13.41 -4.57 15.80
CA PHE A 300 13.55 -4.64 17.27
C PHE A 300 13.46 -3.25 17.92
N HIS A 301 12.34 -2.55 17.69
CA HIS A 301 12.04 -1.24 18.27
C HIS A 301 10.66 -1.22 18.94
N GLY A 302 10.35 -0.17 19.70
CA GLY A 302 9.11 -0.06 20.49
C GLY A 302 7.89 0.45 19.71
N GLY A 303 7.84 0.23 18.40
CA GLY A 303 6.77 0.67 17.50
C GLY A 303 6.14 -0.49 16.73
N GLU A 304 5.48 -0.21 15.61
CA GLU A 304 4.93 -1.23 14.68
C GLU A 304 6.09 -1.90 13.91
N SER A 305 6.80 -2.79 14.60
CA SER A 305 8.06 -3.39 14.15
C SER A 305 7.86 -4.46 13.07
N GLU A 306 6.69 -5.07 13.04
CA GLU A 306 6.28 -6.02 12.01
C GLU A 306 6.13 -5.32 10.66
N ALA A 307 5.52 -4.13 10.63
CA ALA A 307 5.36 -3.33 9.42
C ALA A 307 6.69 -2.81 8.86
N THR A 308 7.49 -2.18 9.71
CA THR A 308 8.82 -1.65 9.34
C THR A 308 9.77 -2.77 8.96
N GLY A 309 9.75 -3.89 9.70
CA GLY A 309 10.49 -5.12 9.40
C GLY A 309 10.13 -5.74 8.06
N LEU A 310 8.83 -5.85 7.76
CA LEU A 310 8.33 -6.36 6.48
C LEU A 310 8.83 -5.54 5.29
N ILE A 311 8.73 -4.21 5.38
CA ILE A 311 9.18 -3.30 4.33
C ILE A 311 10.70 -3.39 4.18
N ALA A 312 11.45 -3.26 5.29
CA ALA A 312 12.91 -3.26 5.28
C ALA A 312 13.48 -4.59 4.77
N GLY A 313 12.95 -5.72 5.23
CA GLY A 313 13.37 -7.05 4.82
C GLY A 313 13.13 -7.31 3.33
N CYS A 314 11.97 -6.88 2.80
CA CYS A 314 11.65 -6.99 1.38
C CYS A 314 12.65 -6.21 0.51
N LEU A 315 12.88 -4.94 0.85
CA LEU A 315 13.81 -4.06 0.14
C LEU A 315 15.27 -4.56 0.24
N TYR A 316 15.68 -5.06 1.40
CA TYR A 316 16.99 -5.69 1.59
C TYR A 316 17.16 -6.91 0.70
N GLY A 317 16.14 -7.79 0.61
CA GLY A 317 16.17 -8.97 -0.26
C GLY A 317 16.34 -8.63 -1.73
N LEU A 318 15.72 -7.55 -2.21
CA LEU A 318 15.93 -7.04 -3.58
C LEU A 318 17.37 -6.57 -3.82
N MET A 319 18.00 -5.96 -2.82
CA MET A 319 19.36 -5.43 -2.94
C MET A 319 20.43 -6.51 -2.78
N HIS A 320 20.33 -7.35 -1.75
CA HIS A 320 21.41 -8.19 -1.25
C HIS A 320 21.12 -9.70 -1.35
N GLY A 321 19.88 -10.10 -1.63
CA GLY A 321 19.46 -11.51 -1.61
C GLY A 321 19.56 -12.14 -0.22
N LEU A 322 19.76 -13.46 -0.15
CA LEU A 322 19.79 -14.22 1.11
C LEU A 322 21.20 -14.42 1.69
N SER A 323 22.25 -13.95 1.01
CA SER A 323 23.63 -14.38 1.29
C SER A 323 24.15 -14.03 2.70
N GLN A 324 23.69 -12.91 3.27
CA GLN A 324 24.08 -12.44 4.61
C GLN A 324 23.10 -12.87 5.70
N VAL A 325 22.04 -13.62 5.35
CA VAL A 325 20.95 -13.95 6.27
C VAL A 325 21.16 -15.35 6.85
N PRO A 326 21.16 -15.52 8.19
CA PRO A 326 21.25 -16.82 8.81
C PRO A 326 20.17 -17.78 8.30
N PRO A 327 20.51 -19.01 7.86
CA PRO A 327 19.54 -19.95 7.28
C PRO A 327 18.36 -20.29 8.18
N GLY A 328 18.59 -20.37 9.50
CA GLY A 328 17.53 -20.63 10.48
C GLY A 328 16.40 -19.60 10.46
N LEU A 329 16.64 -18.39 9.92
CA LEU A 329 15.61 -17.36 9.86
C LEU A 329 14.59 -17.57 8.74
N TYR A 330 14.92 -18.32 7.69
CA TYR A 330 14.02 -18.48 6.54
C TYR A 330 13.77 -19.92 6.14
N GLN A 331 14.56 -20.89 6.63
CA GLN A 331 14.48 -22.26 6.15
C GLN A 331 13.11 -22.91 6.36
N ASP A 332 12.58 -22.77 7.58
CA ASP A 332 11.31 -23.36 8.05
C ASP A 332 10.21 -22.30 8.20
N LEU A 333 10.38 -21.13 7.57
CA LEU A 333 9.45 -20.01 7.66
C LEU A 333 8.06 -20.39 7.12
N ASP A 334 7.00 -19.95 7.82
CA ASP A 334 5.63 -20.14 7.36
C ASP A 334 5.44 -19.59 5.93
N LYS A 335 4.74 -20.35 5.09
CA LYS A 335 4.46 -20.05 3.67
C LYS A 335 5.69 -19.79 2.79
N ARG A 336 6.90 -20.21 3.19
CA ARG A 336 8.13 -19.98 2.39
C ARG A 336 7.99 -20.38 0.93
N GLU A 337 7.54 -21.60 0.64
CA GLU A 337 7.39 -22.09 -0.74
C GLU A 337 6.47 -21.19 -1.57
N ARG A 338 5.35 -20.74 -0.97
CA ARG A 338 4.40 -19.82 -1.61
C ARG A 338 5.03 -18.45 -1.86
N LEU A 339 5.82 -17.93 -0.93
CA LEU A 339 6.54 -16.66 -1.08
C LEU A 339 7.58 -16.74 -2.21
N GLU A 340 8.33 -17.84 -2.29
CA GLU A 340 9.29 -18.09 -3.38
C GLU A 340 8.59 -18.23 -4.74
N GLU A 341 7.45 -18.95 -4.79
CA GLU A 341 6.63 -19.09 -5.99
C GLU A 341 6.12 -17.72 -6.49
N LEU A 342 5.60 -16.89 -5.59
CA LEU A 342 5.12 -15.55 -5.93
C LEU A 342 6.25 -14.63 -6.39
N GLY A 343 7.42 -14.69 -5.74
CA GLY A 343 8.60 -13.95 -6.18
C GLY A 343 9.03 -14.34 -7.60
N GLU A 344 8.98 -15.63 -7.94
CA GLU A 344 9.24 -16.11 -9.30
C GLU A 344 8.21 -15.63 -10.31
N LYS A 345 6.92 -15.74 -9.98
CA LYS A 345 5.83 -15.29 -10.85
C LYS A 345 5.87 -13.79 -11.10
N LEU A 346 6.11 -12.98 -10.06
CA LEU A 346 6.31 -11.53 -10.19
C LEU A 346 7.46 -11.21 -11.15
N TYR A 347 8.59 -11.91 -11.03
CA TYR A 347 9.73 -11.73 -11.94
C TYR A 347 9.37 -12.06 -13.39
N LYS A 348 8.67 -13.19 -13.62
CA LYS A 348 8.21 -13.59 -14.96
C LYS A 348 7.24 -12.58 -15.54
N SER A 349 6.21 -12.17 -14.81
CA SER A 349 5.22 -11.20 -15.27
C SER A 349 5.83 -9.82 -15.54
N ALA A 350 6.75 -9.36 -14.69
CA ALA A 350 7.47 -8.10 -14.92
C ALA A 350 8.39 -8.14 -16.14
N SER A 351 8.91 -9.31 -16.51
CA SER A 351 9.84 -9.50 -17.64
C SER A 351 9.14 -9.80 -18.97
N ALA A 352 7.93 -10.36 -18.93
CA ALA A 352 7.17 -10.76 -20.12
C ALA A 352 6.45 -9.58 -20.80
N GLU A 353 6.11 -8.53 -20.05
CA GLU A 353 5.35 -7.40 -20.60
C GLU A 353 6.22 -6.38 -21.35
N ARG A 354 6.00 -6.28 -22.66
CA ARG A 354 6.60 -5.23 -23.51
C ARG A 354 5.90 -3.87 -23.33
N PRO A 355 6.57 -2.74 -23.61
CA PRO A 355 6.11 -1.38 -23.23
C PRO A 355 4.88 -0.79 -23.95
N ASP A 356 4.00 -1.57 -24.61
CA ASP A 356 3.14 -1.00 -25.65
C ASP A 356 1.64 -1.36 -25.64
N SER A 357 1.08 -1.85 -24.53
CA SER A 357 -0.38 -2.08 -24.45
C SER A 357 -1.20 -0.83 -24.05
N ARG A 358 -0.56 0.29 -23.68
CA ARG A 358 -1.25 1.47 -23.11
C ARG A 358 -2.07 2.34 -24.08
N LYS A 359 -2.19 2.00 -25.37
CA LYS A 359 -2.95 2.83 -26.33
C LYS A 359 -4.44 2.49 -26.49
N THR A 360 -5.05 1.73 -25.60
CA THR A 360 -6.50 1.44 -25.70
C THR A 360 -7.27 1.62 -24.38
N GLY A 361 -6.98 2.68 -23.63
CA GLY A 361 -7.96 3.22 -22.69
C GLY A 361 -9.11 3.87 -23.46
N ILE A 362 -10.14 3.12 -23.82
CA ILE A 362 -11.41 3.71 -24.29
C ILE A 362 -12.08 4.30 -23.04
N SER A 363 -11.72 5.52 -22.66
CA SER A 363 -12.61 6.33 -21.83
C SER A 363 -13.74 6.82 -22.74
N PRO A 364 -14.98 6.33 -22.56
CA PRO A 364 -16.07 6.72 -23.44
C PRO A 364 -16.41 8.20 -23.23
N ASP A 365 -16.17 9.00 -24.27
CA ASP A 365 -16.54 10.41 -24.31
C ASP A 365 -18.02 10.60 -23.96
N ALA A 366 -18.31 11.41 -22.93
CA ALA A 366 -19.66 11.73 -22.47
C ALA A 366 -20.57 12.29 -23.58
N SER A 367 -20.00 12.93 -24.62
CA SER A 367 -20.73 13.36 -25.81
C SER A 367 -21.20 12.18 -26.68
N LYS A 368 -20.33 11.17 -26.88
CA LYS A 368 -20.68 9.94 -27.60
C LYS A 368 -21.71 9.11 -26.83
N LEU A 369 -21.55 8.98 -25.51
CA LEU A 369 -22.51 8.29 -24.65
C LEU A 369 -23.89 8.95 -24.69
N ARG A 370 -23.97 10.28 -24.65
CA ARG A 370 -25.24 11.02 -24.84
C ARG A 370 -25.92 10.70 -26.16
N LYS A 371 -25.16 10.55 -27.25
CA LYS A 371 -25.72 10.17 -28.56
C LYS A 371 -26.26 8.72 -28.53
N LEU A 372 -25.52 7.79 -27.92
CA LEU A 372 -25.92 6.38 -27.83
C LEU A 372 -27.16 6.17 -26.94
N VAL A 373 -27.27 6.89 -25.82
CA VAL A 373 -28.46 6.85 -24.95
C VAL A 373 -29.70 7.36 -25.69
N ARG A 374 -29.56 8.42 -26.51
CA ARG A 374 -30.65 9.03 -27.28
C ARG A 374 -31.04 8.26 -28.54
N ASP A 375 -30.26 7.27 -28.95
CA ASP A 375 -30.58 6.44 -30.11
C ASP A 375 -31.81 5.56 -29.81
N ARG A 376 -32.83 5.67 -30.66
CA ARG A 376 -34.07 4.91 -30.57
C ARG A 376 -33.86 3.41 -30.76
N ASN A 377 -32.79 3.01 -31.45
CA ASN A 377 -32.46 1.61 -31.71
C ASN A 377 -31.58 0.98 -30.60
N CYS A 378 -31.20 1.73 -29.57
CA CYS A 378 -30.43 1.19 -28.44
C CYS A 378 -31.27 0.22 -27.61
N HIS A 379 -30.75 -0.99 -27.40
CA HIS A 379 -31.43 -2.05 -26.63
C HIS A 379 -31.69 -1.59 -25.17
N PRO A 380 -32.86 -1.87 -24.56
CA PRO A 380 -33.25 -1.30 -23.26
C PRO A 380 -32.24 -1.57 -22.12
N VAL A 381 -31.67 -2.78 -22.06
CA VAL A 381 -30.66 -3.16 -21.05
C VAL A 381 -29.36 -2.37 -21.24
N LEU A 382 -28.92 -2.21 -22.49
CA LEU A 382 -27.74 -1.41 -22.83
C LEU A 382 -27.97 0.07 -22.54
N ARG A 383 -29.18 0.58 -22.81
CA ARG A 383 -29.54 1.97 -22.48
C ARG A 383 -29.43 2.25 -20.99
N GLY A 384 -29.90 1.36 -20.12
CA GLY A 384 -29.76 1.52 -18.66
C GLY A 384 -28.30 1.55 -18.18
N ILE A 385 -27.44 0.72 -18.78
CA ILE A 385 -25.99 0.73 -18.49
C ILE A 385 -25.35 2.05 -18.96
N LEU A 386 -25.66 2.49 -20.19
CA LEU A 386 -25.14 3.73 -20.75
C LEU A 386 -25.64 4.97 -20.01
N GLU A 387 -26.87 4.98 -19.52
CA GLU A 387 -27.45 6.03 -18.67
C GLU A 387 -26.75 6.10 -17.30
N SER A 388 -26.49 4.95 -16.67
CA SER A 388 -25.75 4.89 -15.40
C SER A 388 -24.32 5.41 -15.57
N LEU A 389 -23.67 5.01 -16.66
CA LEU A 389 -22.30 5.42 -16.99
C LEU A 389 -22.22 6.91 -17.37
N LEU A 390 -23.21 7.40 -18.12
CA LEU A 390 -23.34 8.82 -18.45
C LEU A 390 -23.63 9.67 -17.19
N HIS A 391 -24.54 9.22 -16.32
CA HIS A 391 -24.86 9.89 -15.06
C HIS A 391 -23.63 9.97 -14.16
N TYR A 392 -22.85 8.89 -14.08
CA TYR A 392 -21.58 8.90 -13.36
C TYR A 392 -20.58 9.92 -13.93
N LEU A 393 -20.48 10.02 -15.27
CA LEU A 393 -19.56 10.93 -15.96
C LEU A 393 -20.00 12.39 -15.97
N THR A 394 -21.29 12.68 -15.77
CA THR A 394 -21.87 14.03 -15.98
C THR A 394 -22.58 14.61 -14.77
N GLN A 395 -22.93 13.79 -13.77
CA GLN A 395 -23.66 14.18 -12.55
C GLN A 395 -24.98 14.95 -12.80
N ASP A 396 -25.67 14.74 -13.92
CA ASP A 396 -27.01 15.31 -14.11
C ASP A 396 -28.01 14.62 -13.16
N LEU A 397 -28.49 15.34 -12.13
CA LEU A 397 -29.62 14.92 -11.29
C LEU A 397 -30.84 14.60 -12.18
N PRO A 398 -31.61 13.53 -11.91
CA PRO A 398 -32.82 13.25 -12.66
C PRO A 398 -33.82 14.40 -12.44
N LYS A 399 -34.12 15.16 -13.51
CA LYS A 399 -35.35 15.95 -13.57
C LYS A 399 -36.51 14.97 -13.65
N TRP A 400 -37.12 14.70 -12.51
CA TRP A 400 -38.37 13.97 -12.44
C TRP A 400 -39.41 14.72 -13.28
N THR A 401 -39.77 14.14 -14.43
CA THR A 401 -40.91 14.59 -15.21
C THR A 401 -42.16 14.03 -14.54
N THR A 402 -42.87 14.86 -13.79
CA THR A 402 -44.21 14.55 -13.30
C THR A 402 -45.17 14.54 -14.49
N ARG A 403 -45.49 13.35 -14.98
CA ARG A 403 -46.69 13.12 -15.79
C ARG A 403 -47.82 12.58 -14.91
N ASN A 404 -48.88 13.38 -14.85
CA ASN A 404 -50.27 13.09 -14.53
C ASN A 404 -50.65 12.71 -13.08
N ARG A 405 -51.46 13.59 -12.46
CA ARG A 405 -52.88 13.32 -12.16
C ARG A 405 -53.63 14.64 -11.90
N ASN A 406 -54.75 14.81 -12.61
CA ASN A 406 -55.70 15.92 -12.45
C ASN A 406 -56.17 16.06 -10.99
N PRO A 407 -56.33 17.29 -10.47
CA PRO A 407 -57.23 17.54 -9.36
C PRO A 407 -58.63 17.88 -9.90
N GLU A 408 -59.61 17.13 -9.43
CA GLU A 408 -61.03 17.33 -9.63
C GLU A 408 -61.50 18.69 -9.08
N THR A 409 -62.54 19.24 -9.72
CA THR A 409 -63.27 20.46 -9.35
C THR A 409 -63.81 20.44 -7.92
N PRO A 410 -63.70 21.54 -7.15
CA PRO A 410 -64.30 21.63 -5.82
C PRO A 410 -65.79 22.03 -5.92
N GLY A 411 -66.67 21.07 -5.66
CA GLY A 411 -68.09 21.29 -5.45
C GLY A 411 -68.44 21.41 -3.96
N SER A 412 -68.80 22.63 -3.56
CA SER A 412 -69.82 22.99 -2.56
C SER A 412 -69.90 22.22 -1.22
N LEU A 413 -69.62 22.90 -0.11
CA LEU A 413 -70.33 22.65 1.15
C LEU A 413 -70.74 23.96 1.84
N LYS A 414 -72.06 24.07 1.99
CA LYS A 414 -72.87 25.11 2.62
C LYS A 414 -72.46 25.39 4.07
N ASN A 415 -72.28 26.67 4.37
CA ASN A 415 -72.93 27.44 5.44
C ASN A 415 -73.96 26.70 6.35
N ILE A 416 -73.70 26.71 7.67
CA ILE A 416 -74.52 27.28 8.78
C ILE A 416 -74.56 26.39 10.04
N LYS A 417 -74.12 27.04 11.14
CA LYS A 417 -74.38 26.87 12.59
C LYS A 417 -73.84 25.65 13.32
#